data_AF-A0A1I4M0B9-F1
#
_entry.id   AF-A0A1I4M0B9-F1
#
_cell.length_a   1.000
_cell.length_b   1.000
_cell.length_c   1.000
_cell.angle_alpha   90.00
_cell.angle_beta   90.00
_cell.angle_gamma   90.00
#
_symmetry.space_group_name_H-M   'P 1'
#
loop_
_entity.id
_entity.type
_entity.pdbx_description
1 polymer ?
#
loop_
_entity_poly.entity_id
_entity_poly.type
_entity_poly.pdbx_seq_one_letter_code
_entity_poly.pdbx_strand_id
1 'polypeptide(L)'
;MPIALTYPGVYIEEIPSGVRTITGVATSITAFIGSTLRGPVDTDPLSTGPIRVQSFAEFERTFGGLWRQSPMTYAVSQFFQNGGSDALIVRVINGGAAATGSADTLNLVAASPGNWGEQLRVRIDHATRPEVGVEELFNLTLRDTATGVTERFLNISVLTAHPRYAGRVLEQESKLVRLITPAPATRPAATPDAAPGVDPMTVTPGSFAFNADGDDGAILTDTQLSAPTLEAGKRGIWALEKADLFNLLCIPPFSFEATGDIGAQTRTAAANYCRARRALYLADPLNSWDEPSDLISGANSLDSVTWGLARSENVAIYFPRLRCPDSLQEGRLAEFVPCGAIAGVYSRTDSQRGVWKAPAGIEATLNGVSELTVKLTDGENGQLNPLGVNCLRVFPEIGRVVWGARTLKGADSLASEWKYVPVRRLALFIEESLFRGTQWVVFEPNDEPLWAQIRLNLGAFMQNLFRQGAFQGRSPREAYFVKCDRETTTQNDIDLGIVNIIVGFAPLKPAEFVVIKLQQIAGQIES
;
A
#
# COMPACT_ATOMS: atom_id res chain seq x y z
N MET A 1 30.39 -31.96 -20.36
CA MET A 1 30.69 -33.38 -20.66
C MET A 1 31.61 -33.86 -19.56
N PRO A 2 31.39 -35.05 -18.98
CA PRO A 2 32.35 -35.61 -18.03
C PRO A 2 33.72 -35.72 -18.71
N ILE A 3 34.78 -35.35 -18.00
CA ILE A 3 36.15 -35.40 -18.52
C ILE A 3 36.49 -36.86 -18.82
N ALA A 4 36.84 -37.17 -20.06
CA ALA A 4 37.32 -38.51 -20.42
C ALA A 4 38.72 -38.72 -19.84
N LEU A 5 38.81 -39.50 -18.77
CA LEU A 5 40.07 -39.77 -18.06
C LEU A 5 40.93 -40.71 -18.90
N THR A 6 42.02 -40.20 -19.48
CA THR A 6 42.88 -40.94 -20.42
C THR A 6 44.24 -41.32 -19.86
N TYR A 7 44.62 -40.82 -18.67
CA TYR A 7 45.87 -41.16 -17.99
C TYR A 7 45.78 -40.99 -16.46
N PRO A 8 46.67 -41.61 -15.67
CA PRO A 8 46.73 -41.39 -14.23
C PRO A 8 47.15 -39.95 -13.90
N GLY A 9 46.34 -39.22 -13.13
CA GLY A 9 46.60 -37.83 -12.74
C GLY A 9 45.51 -37.28 -11.81
N VAL A 10 45.69 -36.05 -11.30
CA VAL A 10 44.66 -35.30 -10.57
C VAL A 10 43.96 -34.38 -11.58
N TYR A 11 42.64 -34.50 -11.67
CA TYR A 11 41.82 -33.69 -12.58
C TYR A 11 41.00 -32.69 -11.76
N ILE A 12 40.95 -31.45 -12.22
CA ILE A 12 40.13 -30.38 -11.64
C ILE A 12 39.00 -30.11 -12.63
N GLU A 13 37.77 -30.32 -12.19
CA GLU A 13 36.57 -29.91 -12.91
C GLU A 13 35.92 -28.76 -12.13
N GLU A 14 35.82 -27.60 -12.75
CA GLU A 14 35.09 -26.47 -12.18
C GLU A 14 33.60 -26.67 -12.42
N ILE A 15 32.91 -27.22 -11.41
CA ILE A 15 31.45 -27.31 -11.41
C ILE A 15 30.92 -25.93 -11.03
N PRO A 16 30.18 -25.22 -11.92
CA PRO A 16 29.54 -23.97 -11.56
C PRO A 16 28.66 -24.20 -10.34
N SER A 17 28.78 -23.37 -9.31
CA SER A 17 27.86 -23.48 -8.17
C SER A 17 26.44 -23.15 -8.68
N GLY A 18 25.57 -24.15 -8.82
CA GLY A 18 24.15 -23.95 -9.17
C GLY A 18 23.31 -23.29 -8.06
N VAL A 19 23.97 -22.64 -7.09
CA VAL A 19 23.34 -21.98 -5.95
C VAL A 19 22.78 -20.64 -6.43
N ARG A 20 21.45 -20.56 -6.54
CA ARG A 20 20.71 -19.33 -6.80
C ARG A 20 20.01 -18.93 -5.51
N THR A 21 20.60 -17.99 -4.78
CA THR A 21 20.08 -17.56 -3.48
C THR A 21 18.72 -16.90 -3.64
N ILE A 22 17.73 -17.39 -2.90
CA ILE A 22 16.42 -16.76 -2.80
C ILE A 22 16.50 -15.69 -1.71
N THR A 23 16.11 -14.46 -2.06
CA THR A 23 15.98 -13.35 -1.11
C THR A 23 14.51 -13.18 -0.74
N GLY A 24 14.25 -12.90 0.54
CA GLY A 24 12.90 -12.62 1.01
C GLY A 24 12.36 -11.34 0.40
N VAL A 25 11.08 -11.35 0.02
CA VAL A 25 10.40 -10.15 -0.47
C VAL A 25 10.11 -9.14 0.64
N ALA A 26 9.71 -7.91 0.29
CA ALA A 26 9.21 -6.97 1.28
C ALA A 26 7.95 -7.52 1.98
N THR A 27 7.73 -7.16 3.25
CA THR A 27 6.65 -7.72 4.10
C THR A 27 5.55 -6.73 4.45
N SER A 28 5.76 -5.43 4.21
CA SER A 28 4.87 -4.35 4.68
C SER A 28 4.67 -3.19 3.68
N ILE A 29 4.88 -3.41 2.38
CA ILE A 29 4.47 -2.43 1.35
C ILE A 29 2.94 -2.30 1.42
N THR A 30 2.45 -1.12 1.81
CA THR A 30 1.02 -0.92 2.08
C THR A 30 0.35 -0.13 0.97
N ALA A 31 -0.65 -0.72 0.32
CA ALA A 31 -1.46 -0.07 -0.69
C ALA A 31 -2.64 0.69 -0.06
N PHE A 32 -2.81 1.95 -0.42
CA PHE A 32 -3.95 2.79 -0.07
C PHE A 32 -4.74 3.16 -1.33
N ILE A 33 -6.06 3.00 -1.29
CA ILE A 33 -6.96 3.33 -2.40
C ILE A 33 -8.04 4.28 -1.91
N GLY A 34 -8.31 5.33 -2.69
CA GLY A 34 -9.29 6.37 -2.34
C GLY A 34 -9.00 7.68 -3.09
N SER A 35 -9.59 8.79 -2.63
CA SER A 35 -9.38 10.11 -3.24
C SER A 35 -8.26 10.90 -2.55
N THR A 36 -7.69 11.89 -3.23
CA THR A 36 -6.72 12.85 -2.68
C THR A 36 -6.93 14.22 -3.32
N LEU A 37 -6.40 15.28 -2.71
CA LEU A 37 -6.58 16.66 -3.16
C LEU A 37 -6.04 16.89 -4.58
N ARG A 38 -4.89 16.30 -4.90
CA ARG A 38 -4.26 16.36 -6.24
C ARG A 38 -3.49 15.09 -6.55
N GLY A 39 -2.84 15.04 -7.71
CA GLY A 39 -1.89 13.99 -8.10
C GLY A 39 -2.42 13.07 -9.21
N PRO A 40 -1.59 12.17 -9.74
CA PRO A 40 -1.98 11.27 -10.84
C PRO A 40 -3.19 10.42 -10.46
N VAL A 41 -4.18 10.35 -11.35
CA VAL A 41 -5.40 9.53 -11.19
C VAL A 41 -5.26 8.22 -11.95
N ASP A 42 -5.98 7.18 -11.52
CA ASP A 42 -5.98 5.86 -12.17
C ASP A 42 -6.58 5.87 -13.59
N THR A 43 -7.34 6.91 -13.92
CA THR A 43 -7.92 7.18 -15.25
C THR A 43 -6.96 7.84 -16.23
N ASP A 44 -5.85 8.42 -15.75
CA ASP A 44 -4.93 9.16 -16.61
C ASP A 44 -4.25 8.18 -17.59
N PRO A 45 -4.35 8.39 -18.91
CA PRO A 45 -3.68 7.56 -19.91
C PRO A 45 -2.16 7.51 -19.73
N LEU A 46 -1.56 8.55 -19.14
CA LEU A 46 -0.14 8.64 -18.83
C LEU A 46 0.21 8.02 -17.48
N SER A 47 -0.77 7.55 -16.71
CA SER A 47 -0.55 6.92 -15.40
C SER A 47 0.18 5.59 -15.54
N THR A 48 1.41 5.56 -15.04
CA THR A 48 2.25 4.36 -14.95
C THR A 48 1.80 3.39 -13.86
N GLY A 49 0.76 3.73 -13.09
CA GLY A 49 0.22 2.91 -12.00
C GLY A 49 0.27 3.60 -10.64
N PRO A 50 0.20 2.83 -9.55
CA PRO A 50 0.24 3.36 -8.19
C PRO A 50 1.54 4.11 -7.94
N ILE A 51 1.45 5.25 -7.25
CA ILE A 51 2.64 6.04 -6.90
C ILE A 51 3.18 5.56 -5.57
N ARG A 52 4.45 5.18 -5.56
CA ARG A 52 5.16 4.80 -4.34
C ARG A 52 5.62 6.03 -3.58
N VAL A 53 5.37 6.07 -2.28
CA VAL A 53 5.80 7.12 -1.37
C VAL A 53 6.40 6.50 -0.11
N GLN A 54 7.53 7.05 0.35
CA GLN A 54 8.26 6.52 1.51
C GLN A 54 8.19 7.42 2.75
N SER A 55 7.48 8.53 2.65
CA SER A 55 7.21 9.43 3.77
C SER A 55 5.91 10.20 3.57
N PHE A 56 5.36 10.73 4.66
CA PHE A 56 4.19 11.60 4.58
C PHE A 56 4.50 12.91 3.83
N ALA A 57 5.72 13.45 3.96
CA ALA A 57 6.13 14.64 3.20
C ALA A 57 6.14 14.40 1.68
N GLU A 58 6.51 13.19 1.23
CA GLU A 58 6.43 12.82 -0.17
C GLU A 58 4.98 12.67 -0.66
N PHE A 59 4.12 12.13 0.20
CA PHE A 59 2.67 12.10 -0.02
C PHE A 59 2.10 13.52 -0.13
N GLU A 60 2.45 14.44 0.78
CA GLU A 60 2.01 15.84 0.76
C GLU A 60 2.41 16.53 -0.54
N ARG A 61 3.68 16.38 -0.94
CA ARG A 61 4.20 16.98 -2.16
C ARG A 61 3.41 16.53 -3.39
N THR A 62 3.10 15.23 -3.48
CA THR A 62 2.50 14.61 -4.69
C THR A 62 0.97 14.70 -4.69
N PHE A 63 0.33 14.47 -3.55
CA PHE A 63 -1.11 14.27 -3.42
C PHE A 63 -1.84 15.39 -2.65
N GLY A 64 -1.11 16.35 -2.09
CA GLY A 64 -1.67 17.53 -1.42
C GLY A 64 -1.90 17.37 0.09
N GLY A 65 -1.48 16.25 0.68
CA GLY A 65 -1.46 16.07 2.13
C GLY A 65 -2.80 15.70 2.74
N LEU A 66 -3.04 16.12 3.98
CA LEU A 66 -4.32 15.91 4.64
C LEU A 66 -5.42 16.66 3.87
N TRP A 67 -6.53 15.97 3.62
CA TRP A 67 -7.68 16.55 2.96
C TRP A 67 -8.96 16.02 3.60
N ARG A 68 -9.77 16.92 4.17
CA ARG A 68 -10.94 16.56 4.98
C ARG A 68 -11.99 15.75 4.21
N GLN A 69 -12.05 15.88 2.89
CA GLN A 69 -12.98 15.10 2.07
C GLN A 69 -12.52 13.65 1.86
N SER A 70 -11.27 13.31 2.20
CA SER A 70 -10.72 11.97 2.02
C SER A 70 -10.15 11.40 3.32
N PRO A 71 -10.88 10.46 3.95
CA PRO A 71 -10.36 9.66 5.07
C PRO A 71 -9.05 8.93 4.74
N MET A 72 -8.81 8.61 3.47
CA MET A 72 -7.57 7.95 3.04
C MET A 72 -6.31 8.77 3.34
N THR A 73 -6.36 10.10 3.20
CA THR A 73 -5.22 10.97 3.50
C THR A 73 -4.79 10.89 4.97
N TYR A 74 -5.75 10.76 5.89
CA TYR A 74 -5.50 10.58 7.31
C TYR A 74 -4.96 9.18 7.63
N ALA A 75 -5.48 8.14 6.99
CA ALA A 75 -4.97 6.78 7.15
C ALA A 75 -3.49 6.67 6.72
N VAL A 76 -3.10 7.35 5.62
CA VAL A 76 -1.70 7.43 5.17
C VAL A 76 -0.83 8.16 6.19
N SER A 77 -1.31 9.28 6.75
CA SER A 77 -0.59 10.00 7.82
C SER A 77 -0.36 9.12 9.04
N GLN A 78 -1.41 8.44 9.51
CA GLN A 78 -1.35 7.53 10.64
C GLN A 78 -0.44 6.32 10.40
N PHE A 79 -0.38 5.82 9.16
CA PHE A 79 0.54 4.76 8.76
C PHE A 79 2.00 5.16 9.00
N PHE A 80 2.43 6.30 8.46
CA PHE A 80 3.80 6.78 8.67
C PHE A 80 4.07 7.12 10.15
N GLN A 81 3.10 7.70 10.86
CA GLN A 81 3.23 7.99 12.29
C GLN A 81 3.39 6.72 13.16
N ASN A 82 2.82 5.61 12.71
CA ASN A 82 2.91 4.31 13.40
C ASN A 82 4.07 3.44 12.91
N GLY A 83 5.02 3.98 12.14
CA GLY A 83 6.23 3.26 11.73
C GLY A 83 6.11 2.55 10.40
N GLY A 84 5.08 2.87 9.60
CA GLY A 84 5.03 2.58 8.18
C GLY A 84 6.19 3.27 7.44
N SER A 85 6.73 2.60 6.43
CA SER A 85 7.92 3.08 5.68
C SER A 85 7.73 3.12 4.17
N ASP A 86 6.73 2.41 3.64
CA ASP A 86 6.57 2.25 2.20
C ASP A 86 5.09 2.06 1.83
N ALA A 87 4.56 3.01 1.08
CA ALA A 87 3.16 3.03 0.68
C ALA A 87 3.01 3.15 -0.85
N LEU A 88 2.03 2.45 -1.40
CA LEU A 88 1.56 2.62 -2.76
C LEU A 88 0.21 3.33 -2.73
N ILE A 89 0.10 4.45 -3.44
CA ILE A 89 -1.11 5.26 -3.46
C ILE A 89 -1.79 5.10 -4.80
N VAL A 90 -3.05 4.69 -4.75
CA VAL A 90 -3.97 4.69 -5.91
C VAL A 90 -5.01 5.78 -5.66
N ARG A 91 -4.84 6.90 -6.37
CA ARG A 91 -5.85 7.98 -6.39
C ARG A 91 -6.95 7.60 -7.37
N VAL A 92 -8.16 7.50 -6.85
CA VAL A 92 -9.40 7.27 -7.59
C VAL A 92 -10.26 8.52 -7.48
N ILE A 93 -10.98 8.85 -8.56
CA ILE A 93 -11.88 10.00 -8.62
C ILE A 93 -13.24 9.60 -9.22
N ASN A 94 -14.32 10.26 -8.79
CA ASN A 94 -15.66 10.08 -9.34
C ASN A 94 -16.09 11.36 -10.08
N GLY A 95 -15.73 11.45 -11.36
CA GLY A 95 -15.83 12.71 -12.11
C GLY A 95 -14.65 13.62 -11.79
N GLY A 96 -14.85 14.93 -11.86
CA GLY A 96 -13.81 15.92 -11.64
C GLY A 96 -13.14 16.41 -12.93
N ALA A 97 -12.61 17.63 -12.86
CA ALA A 97 -11.99 18.33 -13.96
C ALA A 97 -10.72 19.03 -13.49
N ALA A 98 -9.73 19.11 -14.37
CA ALA A 98 -8.52 19.87 -14.12
C ALA A 98 -8.76 21.32 -14.55
N ALA A 99 -8.41 22.28 -13.67
CA ALA A 99 -8.56 23.69 -13.97
C ALA A 99 -7.79 24.09 -15.24
N THR A 100 -8.37 24.95 -16.06
CA THR A 100 -7.74 25.46 -17.29
C THR A 100 -7.21 26.87 -17.08
N GLY A 101 -6.21 27.26 -17.86
CA GLY A 101 -5.66 28.61 -17.81
C GLY A 101 -5.09 29.02 -19.16
N SER A 102 -5.25 30.29 -19.52
CA SER A 102 -4.72 30.83 -20.76
C SER A 102 -3.80 32.02 -20.48
N ALA A 103 -2.56 31.91 -20.95
CA ALA A 103 -1.60 33.01 -20.97
C ALA A 103 -1.41 33.46 -22.42
N ASP A 104 -2.17 34.48 -22.83
CA ASP A 104 -2.26 34.89 -24.24
C ASP A 104 -2.71 33.70 -25.13
N THR A 105 -1.84 33.22 -26.02
CA THR A 105 -2.11 32.09 -26.93
C THR A 105 -1.76 30.73 -26.32
N LEU A 106 -1.12 30.70 -25.14
CA LEU A 106 -0.70 29.47 -24.45
C LEU A 106 -1.84 28.95 -23.55
N ASN A 107 -2.52 27.91 -24.01
CA ASN A 107 -3.56 27.22 -23.25
C ASN A 107 -2.97 26.07 -22.43
N LEU A 108 -3.20 26.11 -21.13
CA LEU A 108 -2.69 25.17 -20.14
C LEU A 108 -3.85 24.53 -19.37
N VAL A 109 -3.60 23.33 -18.87
CA VAL A 109 -4.50 22.62 -17.95
C VAL A 109 -3.68 22.14 -16.76
N ALA A 110 -4.26 22.13 -15.56
CA ALA A 110 -3.59 21.58 -14.38
C ALA A 110 -3.23 20.10 -14.62
N ALA A 111 -2.13 19.64 -14.01
CA ALA A 111 -1.60 18.30 -14.26
C ALA A 111 -2.52 17.17 -13.76
N SER A 112 -3.50 17.49 -12.91
CA SER A 112 -4.48 16.51 -12.43
C SER A 112 -5.80 17.20 -12.05
N PRO A 113 -6.94 16.48 -12.09
CA PRO A 113 -8.22 17.01 -11.63
C PRO A 113 -8.20 17.51 -10.19
N GLY A 114 -9.01 18.52 -9.92
CA GLY A 114 -9.25 19.12 -8.61
C GLY A 114 -9.15 20.64 -8.58
N ASN A 115 -9.79 21.23 -7.58
CA ASN A 115 -9.88 22.69 -7.36
C ASN A 115 -8.50 23.30 -7.04
N TRP A 116 -7.53 22.47 -6.64
CA TRP A 116 -6.15 22.91 -6.40
C TRP A 116 -5.55 23.66 -7.60
N GLY A 117 -5.96 23.31 -8.82
CA GLY A 117 -5.46 23.91 -10.06
C GLY A 117 -5.83 25.39 -10.22
N GLU A 118 -6.89 25.86 -9.55
CA GLU A 118 -7.33 27.27 -9.59
C GLU A 118 -6.32 28.22 -8.92
N GLN A 119 -5.45 27.67 -8.06
CA GLN A 119 -4.38 28.40 -7.38
C GLN A 119 -3.12 28.52 -8.23
N LEU A 120 -3.14 28.02 -9.48
CA LEU A 120 -2.01 28.12 -10.38
C LEU A 120 -1.95 29.51 -11.02
N ARG A 121 -0.72 30.02 -11.09
CA ARG A 121 -0.37 31.28 -11.71
C ARG A 121 0.72 31.05 -12.72
N VAL A 122 0.60 31.70 -13.87
CA VAL A 122 1.54 31.57 -14.98
C VAL A 122 2.08 32.94 -15.40
N ARG A 123 3.38 32.98 -15.68
CA ARG A 123 4.07 34.17 -16.18
C ARG A 123 5.00 33.78 -17.33
N ILE A 124 4.97 34.60 -18.37
CA ILE A 124 5.78 34.44 -19.58
C ILE A 124 6.77 35.61 -19.66
N ASP A 125 8.04 35.30 -19.88
CA ASP A 125 9.06 36.29 -20.14
C ASP A 125 9.89 35.94 -21.39
N HIS A 126 10.46 36.96 -22.03
CA HIS A 126 11.24 36.81 -23.27
C HIS A 126 12.74 36.97 -23.05
N ALA A 127 13.22 36.91 -21.80
CA ALA A 127 14.64 36.98 -21.46
C ALA A 127 15.34 35.64 -21.79
N THR A 128 15.37 35.32 -23.08
CA THR A 128 15.87 34.08 -23.65
C THR A 128 17.31 34.23 -24.14
N ARG A 129 17.96 33.10 -24.47
CA ARG A 129 19.31 33.10 -25.02
C ARG A 129 19.33 33.85 -26.36
N PRO A 130 20.36 34.69 -26.61
CA PRO A 130 20.50 35.39 -27.89
C PRO A 130 21.01 34.42 -28.98
N GLU A 131 20.09 33.80 -29.73
CA GLU A 131 20.39 32.88 -30.84
C GLU A 131 19.43 33.10 -32.03
N VAL A 132 19.71 32.53 -33.22
CA VAL A 132 18.82 32.63 -34.39
C VAL A 132 17.50 31.88 -34.09
N GLY A 133 16.35 32.54 -34.22
CA GLY A 133 15.03 31.96 -33.88
C GLY A 133 14.42 32.44 -32.55
N VAL A 134 14.94 33.52 -31.93
CA VAL A 134 14.42 34.11 -30.67
C VAL A 134 12.91 34.35 -30.69
N GLU A 135 12.34 34.65 -31.86
CA GLU A 135 10.92 34.93 -32.05
C GLU A 135 9.99 33.76 -31.70
N GLU A 136 10.53 32.57 -31.47
CA GLU A 136 9.78 31.36 -31.13
C GLU A 136 10.05 30.88 -29.69
N LEU A 137 11.05 31.46 -29.02
CA LEU A 137 11.49 31.08 -27.67
C LEU A 137 10.86 31.97 -26.60
N PHE A 138 10.50 31.37 -25.48
CA PHE A 138 10.05 32.06 -24.29
C PHE A 138 10.44 31.29 -23.02
N ASN A 139 10.38 31.96 -21.88
CA ASN A 139 10.49 31.34 -20.58
C ASN A 139 9.10 31.28 -19.95
N LEU A 140 8.83 30.16 -19.27
CA LEU A 140 7.57 29.93 -18.56
C LEU A 140 7.85 29.76 -17.08
N THR A 141 7.19 30.56 -16.25
CA THR A 141 7.21 30.40 -14.80
C THR A 141 5.80 30.07 -14.32
N LEU A 142 5.67 28.98 -13.58
CA LEU A 142 4.44 28.52 -12.96
C LEU A 142 4.59 28.57 -11.45
N ARG A 143 3.55 29.00 -10.73
CA ARG A 143 3.52 28.92 -9.28
C ARG A 143 2.15 28.44 -8.82
N ASP A 144 2.16 27.48 -7.90
CA ASP A 144 1.01 27.17 -7.05
C ASP A 144 1.02 28.14 -5.87
N THR A 145 0.07 29.09 -5.81
CA THR A 145 0.05 30.10 -4.76
C THR A 145 -0.37 29.56 -3.40
N ALA A 146 -0.98 28.37 -3.33
CA ALA A 146 -1.35 27.75 -2.08
C ALA A 146 -0.13 27.09 -1.40
N THR A 147 0.74 26.44 -2.18
CA THR A 147 1.93 25.75 -1.63
C THR A 147 3.24 26.53 -1.78
N GLY A 148 3.28 27.55 -2.65
CA GLY A 148 4.48 28.29 -3.01
C GLY A 148 5.42 27.57 -3.99
N VAL A 149 5.11 26.33 -4.39
CA VAL A 149 5.92 25.57 -5.34
C VAL A 149 5.97 26.30 -6.68
N THR A 150 7.18 26.51 -7.19
CA THR A 150 7.42 27.23 -8.46
C THR A 150 8.20 26.34 -9.42
N GLU A 151 7.73 26.23 -10.65
CA GLU A 151 8.42 25.57 -11.76
C GLU A 151 8.83 26.63 -12.80
N ARG A 152 10.08 26.60 -13.25
CA ARG A 152 10.58 27.54 -14.26
C ARG A 152 11.23 26.80 -15.40
N PHE A 153 10.71 26.99 -16.60
CA PHE A 153 11.20 26.40 -17.83
C PHE A 153 11.82 27.49 -18.69
N LEU A 154 13.11 27.36 -18.96
CA LEU A 154 13.86 28.34 -19.76
C LEU A 154 13.94 27.91 -21.22
N ASN A 155 13.85 28.89 -22.12
CA ASN A 155 14.03 28.75 -23.57
C ASN A 155 13.19 27.60 -24.16
N ILE A 156 11.90 27.57 -23.84
CA ILE A 156 10.96 26.63 -24.47
C ILE A 156 10.44 27.22 -25.77
N SER A 157 10.16 26.37 -26.75
CA SER A 157 9.77 26.76 -28.10
C SER A 157 8.34 26.38 -28.41
N VAL A 158 7.68 27.19 -29.24
CA VAL A 158 6.38 26.86 -29.84
C VAL A 158 6.47 25.85 -30.99
N LEU A 159 7.66 25.65 -31.59
CA LEU A 159 7.84 24.73 -32.71
C LEU A 159 7.91 23.27 -32.26
N THR A 160 7.11 22.40 -32.89
CA THR A 160 7.07 20.96 -32.62
C THR A 160 8.37 20.23 -32.96
N ALA A 161 9.12 20.72 -33.96
CA ALA A 161 10.42 20.16 -34.36
C ALA A 161 11.56 20.55 -33.40
N HIS A 162 11.38 21.58 -32.57
CA HIS A 162 12.42 22.04 -31.66
C HIS A 162 12.63 21.02 -30.52
N PRO A 163 13.88 20.73 -30.11
CA PRO A 163 14.15 19.79 -29.01
C PRO A 163 13.44 20.17 -27.70
N ARG A 164 13.34 21.47 -27.42
CA ARG A 164 12.63 22.06 -26.27
C ARG A 164 11.22 22.54 -26.60
N TYR A 165 10.50 21.83 -27.46
CA TYR A 165 9.08 22.09 -27.73
C TYR A 165 8.29 22.09 -26.41
N ALA A 166 7.50 23.15 -26.18
CA ALA A 166 6.78 23.38 -24.93
C ALA A 166 5.90 22.18 -24.53
N GLY A 167 5.23 21.54 -25.48
CA GLY A 167 4.40 20.36 -25.20
C GLY A 167 5.21 19.20 -24.61
N ARG A 168 6.38 18.88 -25.21
CA ARG A 168 7.24 17.79 -24.74
C ARG A 168 7.87 18.11 -23.38
N VAL A 169 8.33 19.35 -23.19
CA VAL A 169 8.93 19.78 -21.92
C VAL A 169 7.89 19.74 -20.79
N LEU A 170 6.67 20.24 -21.01
CA LEU A 170 5.63 20.22 -19.98
C LEU A 170 5.09 18.82 -19.70
N GLU A 171 5.04 17.94 -20.70
CA GLU A 171 4.65 16.54 -20.49
C GLU A 171 5.69 15.79 -19.65
N GLN A 172 6.98 16.03 -19.86
CA GLN A 172 8.08 15.29 -19.22
C GLN A 172 8.55 15.88 -17.89
N GLU A 173 8.55 17.20 -17.75
CA GLU A 173 9.23 17.90 -16.63
C GLU A 173 8.25 18.59 -15.66
N SER A 174 7.07 19.01 -16.11
CA SER A 174 6.12 19.76 -15.27
C SER A 174 5.29 18.84 -14.38
N LYS A 175 5.15 19.21 -13.11
CA LYS A 175 4.24 18.57 -12.15
C LYS A 175 2.97 19.39 -11.92
N LEU A 176 2.96 20.65 -12.35
CA LEU A 176 1.83 21.55 -12.11
C LEU A 176 0.86 21.62 -13.29
N VAL A 177 1.34 21.61 -14.54
CA VAL A 177 0.50 21.81 -15.73
C VAL A 177 0.83 20.87 -16.88
N ARG A 178 -0.10 20.76 -17.82
CA ARG A 178 0.06 20.19 -19.16
C ARG A 178 -0.39 21.23 -20.19
N LEU A 179 0.07 21.06 -21.43
CA LEU A 179 -0.35 21.89 -22.55
C LEU A 179 -1.67 21.37 -23.12
N ILE A 180 -2.66 22.25 -23.32
CA ILE A 180 -3.87 21.91 -24.08
C ILE A 180 -3.50 21.96 -25.57
N THR A 181 -3.70 20.85 -26.29
CA THR A 181 -3.41 20.79 -27.72
C THR A 181 -4.53 21.43 -28.57
N PRO A 182 -4.20 22.16 -29.65
CA PRO A 182 -2.85 22.35 -30.20
C PRO A 182 -2.04 23.42 -29.44
N ALA A 183 -0.71 23.31 -29.51
CA ALA A 183 0.20 24.34 -29.03
C ALA A 183 -0.04 25.68 -29.73
N PRO A 184 0.33 26.82 -29.10
CA PRO A 184 0.28 28.12 -29.74
C PRO A 184 1.09 28.12 -31.05
N ALA A 185 0.49 28.64 -32.12
CA ALA A 185 1.14 28.75 -33.43
C ALA A 185 2.20 29.86 -33.48
N THR A 186 2.16 30.79 -32.51
CA THR A 186 3.05 31.94 -32.39
C THR A 186 3.57 32.04 -30.97
N ARG A 187 4.75 32.63 -30.78
CA ARG A 187 5.27 32.91 -29.44
C ARG A 187 4.26 33.74 -28.63
N PRO A 188 3.87 33.30 -27.42
CA PRO A 188 2.95 34.05 -26.57
C PRO A 188 3.52 35.40 -26.13
N ALA A 189 2.64 36.38 -25.93
CA ALA A 189 3.01 37.68 -25.40
C ALA A 189 3.65 37.58 -24.00
N ALA A 190 4.66 38.41 -23.73
CA ALA A 190 5.25 38.52 -22.41
C ALA A 190 4.22 39.08 -21.41
N THR A 191 4.19 38.52 -20.21
CA THR A 191 3.31 39.02 -19.16
C THR A 191 3.84 40.36 -18.63
N PRO A 192 2.99 41.40 -18.52
CA PRO A 192 3.41 42.68 -17.96
C PRO A 192 3.94 42.53 -16.53
N ASP A 193 4.87 43.41 -16.14
CA ASP A 193 5.37 43.48 -14.77
C ASP A 193 4.28 43.94 -13.81
N ALA A 194 4.34 43.43 -12.57
CA ALA A 194 3.55 43.96 -11.48
C ALA A 194 4.10 45.32 -11.01
N ALA A 195 3.30 46.06 -10.24
CA ALA A 195 3.75 47.30 -9.61
C ALA A 195 4.99 47.06 -8.72
N PRO A 196 5.94 48.03 -8.63
CA PRO A 196 7.11 47.89 -7.79
C PRO A 196 6.76 47.51 -6.34
N GLY A 197 7.43 46.48 -5.81
CA GLY A 197 7.21 45.97 -4.45
C GLY A 197 6.08 44.94 -4.32
N VAL A 198 5.37 44.60 -5.41
CA VAL A 198 4.35 43.55 -5.43
C VAL A 198 4.92 42.27 -6.03
N ASP A 199 4.62 41.11 -5.43
CA ASP A 199 4.99 39.82 -6.02
C ASP A 199 4.23 39.59 -7.34
N PRO A 200 4.90 39.49 -8.49
CA PRO A 200 4.22 39.34 -9.78
C PRO A 200 3.40 38.06 -9.91
N MET A 201 3.70 37.02 -9.13
CA MET A 201 2.96 35.76 -9.18
C MET A 201 1.67 35.75 -8.34
N THR A 202 1.28 36.88 -7.72
CA THR A 202 0.06 36.96 -6.90
C THR A 202 -0.99 37.92 -7.44
N VAL A 203 -0.66 38.71 -8.47
CA VAL A 203 -1.52 39.78 -8.99
C VAL A 203 -1.64 39.77 -10.51
N THR A 204 -2.65 40.50 -10.99
CA THR A 204 -2.85 40.81 -12.41
C THR A 204 -3.02 42.33 -12.56
N PRO A 205 -2.19 43.04 -13.37
CA PRO A 205 -1.09 42.51 -14.19
C PRO A 205 0.10 42.04 -13.33
N GLY A 206 0.78 40.98 -13.77
CA GLY A 206 1.91 40.34 -13.08
C GLY A 206 2.01 38.85 -13.42
N SER A 207 0.87 38.16 -13.38
CA SER A 207 0.68 36.77 -13.80
C SER A 207 -0.77 36.57 -14.28
N PHE A 208 -0.98 35.53 -15.08
CA PHE A 208 -2.33 35.06 -15.42
C PHE A 208 -2.77 34.01 -14.39
N ALA A 209 -4.03 34.11 -13.94
CA ALA A 209 -4.67 33.12 -13.11
C ALA A 209 -5.25 31.99 -13.96
N PHE A 210 -5.32 30.79 -13.37
CA PHE A 210 -6.19 29.74 -13.89
C PHE A 210 -7.66 30.10 -13.60
N ASN A 211 -8.55 29.51 -14.40
CA ASN A 211 -9.99 29.67 -14.28
C ASN A 211 -10.51 28.90 -13.06
N ALA A 212 -11.67 29.33 -12.55
CA ALA A 212 -12.41 28.63 -11.51
C ALA A 212 -13.30 27.52 -12.12
N ASP A 213 -12.66 26.62 -12.87
CA ASP A 213 -13.28 25.50 -13.57
C ASP A 213 -12.65 24.14 -13.17
N GLY A 214 -11.84 24.13 -12.11
CA GLY A 214 -11.40 22.90 -11.47
C GLY A 214 -12.56 22.23 -10.73
N ASP A 215 -12.54 20.90 -10.69
CA ASP A 215 -13.53 20.12 -9.94
C ASP A 215 -12.88 18.91 -9.28
N ASP A 216 -13.03 18.79 -7.96
CA ASP A 216 -12.58 17.66 -7.13
C ASP A 216 -13.39 16.37 -7.40
N GLY A 217 -14.52 16.49 -8.08
CA GLY A 217 -15.44 15.39 -8.38
C GLY A 217 -16.40 15.10 -7.22
N ALA A 218 -17.29 14.13 -7.45
CA ALA A 218 -18.23 13.66 -6.44
C ALA A 218 -17.56 12.71 -5.43
N ILE A 219 -18.24 12.46 -4.31
CA ILE A 219 -17.83 11.43 -3.35
C ILE A 219 -17.73 10.07 -4.07
N LEU A 220 -16.69 9.30 -3.74
CA LEU A 220 -16.48 7.98 -4.32
C LEU A 220 -17.62 7.02 -3.96
N THR A 221 -17.86 6.07 -4.84
CA THR A 221 -18.73 4.91 -4.59
C THR A 221 -17.97 3.63 -4.91
N ASP A 222 -18.51 2.48 -4.51
CA ASP A 222 -17.95 1.17 -4.88
C ASP A 222 -17.70 1.02 -6.39
N THR A 223 -18.49 1.71 -7.23
CA THR A 223 -18.37 1.65 -8.69
C THR A 223 -17.00 2.09 -9.19
N GLN A 224 -16.42 3.15 -8.60
CA GLN A 224 -15.11 3.66 -9.05
C GLN A 224 -13.94 2.83 -8.53
N LEU A 225 -14.14 1.99 -7.52
CA LEU A 225 -13.07 1.18 -6.92
C LEU A 225 -13.09 -0.28 -7.39
N SER A 226 -14.27 -0.88 -7.51
CA SER A 226 -14.41 -2.34 -7.60
C SER A 226 -15.43 -2.83 -8.62
N ALA A 227 -15.95 -1.95 -9.49
CA ALA A 227 -16.81 -2.41 -10.59
C ALA A 227 -16.01 -3.33 -11.54
N PRO A 228 -16.56 -4.49 -11.95
CA PRO A 228 -15.85 -5.44 -12.82
C PRO A 228 -15.33 -4.84 -14.14
N THR A 229 -15.97 -3.79 -14.64
CA THR A 229 -15.55 -3.07 -15.86
C THR A 229 -14.19 -2.37 -15.75
N LEU A 230 -13.68 -2.17 -14.53
CA LEU A 230 -12.40 -1.51 -14.28
C LEU A 230 -11.19 -2.44 -14.45
N GLU A 231 -11.40 -3.76 -14.42
CA GLU A 231 -10.33 -4.77 -14.46
C GLU A 231 -9.50 -4.68 -15.75
N ALA A 232 -10.15 -4.69 -16.91
CA ALA A 232 -9.46 -4.61 -18.21
C ALA A 232 -8.63 -3.32 -18.37
N GLY A 233 -9.09 -2.23 -17.76
CA GLY A 233 -8.40 -0.94 -17.75
C GLY A 233 -7.35 -0.80 -16.65
N LYS A 234 -7.20 -1.79 -15.76
CA LYS A 234 -6.36 -1.73 -14.56
C LYS A 234 -6.62 -0.47 -13.73
N ARG A 235 -7.89 -0.28 -13.36
CA ARG A 235 -8.41 0.87 -12.59
C ARG A 235 -8.94 0.44 -11.23
N GLY A 236 -9.16 1.38 -10.31
CA GLY A 236 -9.61 1.07 -8.94
C GLY A 236 -8.65 0.11 -8.23
N ILE A 237 -9.18 -0.99 -7.68
CA ILE A 237 -8.37 -2.04 -7.05
C ILE A 237 -7.36 -2.66 -8.03
N TRP A 238 -7.75 -2.83 -9.29
CA TRP A 238 -6.90 -3.44 -10.33
C TRP A 238 -5.76 -2.52 -10.80
N ALA A 239 -5.73 -1.25 -10.40
CA ALA A 239 -4.57 -0.39 -10.63
C ALA A 239 -3.30 -0.97 -9.99
N LEU A 240 -3.43 -1.74 -8.91
CA LEU A 240 -2.34 -2.45 -8.26
C LEU A 240 -1.71 -3.56 -9.10
N GLU A 241 -2.31 -3.95 -10.24
CA GLU A 241 -1.65 -4.85 -11.20
C GLU A 241 -0.46 -4.20 -11.91
N LYS A 242 -0.41 -2.87 -11.93
CA LYS A 242 0.74 -2.13 -12.44
C LYS A 242 1.87 -2.03 -11.39
N ALA A 243 1.61 -2.41 -10.14
CA ALA A 243 2.63 -2.50 -9.10
C ALA A 243 3.24 -3.91 -9.04
N ASP A 244 4.55 -3.96 -8.80
CA ASP A 244 5.28 -5.22 -8.68
C ASP A 244 4.80 -6.05 -7.47
N LEU A 245 4.79 -5.44 -6.28
CA LEU A 245 4.46 -6.09 -5.02
C LEU A 245 3.74 -5.13 -4.07
N PHE A 246 2.74 -5.65 -3.36
CA PHE A 246 2.20 -5.05 -2.13
C PHE A 246 1.84 -6.17 -1.15
N ASN A 247 1.87 -5.88 0.15
CA ASN A 247 1.66 -6.86 1.19
C ASN A 247 0.38 -6.60 1.99
N LEU A 248 0.05 -5.33 2.18
CA LEU A 248 -1.10 -4.87 2.95
C LEU A 248 -1.98 -4.00 2.05
N LEU A 249 -3.30 -4.14 2.17
CA LEU A 249 -4.27 -3.29 1.49
C LEU A 249 -5.13 -2.57 2.54
N CYS A 250 -5.26 -1.26 2.36
CA CYS A 250 -6.11 -0.38 3.15
C CYS A 250 -7.06 0.36 2.19
N ILE A 251 -8.37 0.23 2.42
CA ILE A 251 -9.39 1.00 1.71
C ILE A 251 -10.27 1.68 2.77
N PRO A 252 -9.88 2.89 3.21
CA PRO A 252 -10.66 3.67 4.18
C PRO A 252 -12.04 4.08 3.60
N PRO A 253 -12.97 4.55 4.44
CA PRO A 253 -14.25 5.12 4.00
C PRO A 253 -14.07 6.22 2.94
N PHE A 254 -15.07 6.39 2.08
CA PHE A 254 -15.11 7.43 1.04
C PHE A 254 -15.32 8.83 1.60
N SER A 255 -15.97 8.96 2.75
CA SER A 255 -16.13 10.21 3.48
C SER A 255 -16.21 9.96 4.99
N PHE A 256 -16.14 11.04 5.78
CA PHE A 256 -16.37 10.99 7.22
C PHE A 256 -17.86 11.02 7.61
N GLU A 257 -18.76 11.03 6.62
CA GLU A 257 -20.21 11.01 6.88
C GLU A 257 -20.66 9.61 7.31
N ALA A 258 -21.82 9.52 7.95
CA ALA A 258 -22.34 8.25 8.45
C ALA A 258 -22.56 7.19 7.35
N THR A 259 -22.79 7.62 6.11
CA THR A 259 -22.94 6.77 4.92
C THR A 259 -21.67 6.65 4.09
N GLY A 260 -20.53 7.14 4.61
CA GLY A 260 -19.26 7.19 3.90
C GLY A 260 -18.51 5.87 3.85
N ASP A 261 -18.95 4.83 4.57
CA ASP A 261 -18.29 3.52 4.57
C ASP A 261 -18.30 2.87 3.18
N ILE A 262 -17.26 2.09 2.88
CA ILE A 262 -17.22 1.27 1.67
C ILE A 262 -18.33 0.20 1.70
N GLY A 263 -18.85 -0.18 0.55
CA GLY A 263 -19.86 -1.23 0.44
C GLY A 263 -19.31 -2.66 0.52
N ALA A 264 -20.22 -3.61 0.62
CA ALA A 264 -19.91 -5.05 0.58
C ALA A 264 -19.20 -5.47 -0.72
N GLN A 265 -19.50 -4.79 -1.84
CA GLN A 265 -18.87 -5.02 -3.13
C GLN A 265 -17.35 -4.78 -3.04
N THR A 266 -16.93 -3.59 -2.59
CA THR A 266 -15.50 -3.26 -2.48
C THR A 266 -14.80 -4.13 -1.44
N ARG A 267 -15.43 -4.41 -0.28
CA ARG A 267 -14.85 -5.32 0.73
C ARG A 267 -14.58 -6.72 0.15
N THR A 268 -15.56 -7.28 -0.57
CA THR A 268 -15.44 -8.62 -1.17
C THR A 268 -14.40 -8.66 -2.27
N ALA A 269 -14.40 -7.66 -3.16
CA ALA A 269 -13.41 -7.53 -4.22
C ALA A 269 -11.99 -7.41 -3.64
N ALA A 270 -11.80 -6.58 -2.61
CA ALA A 270 -10.52 -6.40 -1.93
C ALA A 270 -10.01 -7.71 -1.29
N ALA A 271 -10.88 -8.47 -0.62
CA ALA A 271 -10.49 -9.75 -0.02
C ALA A 271 -10.10 -10.81 -1.07
N ASN A 272 -10.86 -10.90 -2.17
CA ASN A 272 -10.54 -11.80 -3.27
C ASN A 272 -9.24 -11.41 -3.96
N TYR A 273 -9.05 -10.12 -4.21
CA TYR A 273 -7.84 -9.57 -4.82
C TYR A 273 -6.61 -9.81 -3.94
N CYS A 274 -6.71 -9.58 -2.63
CA CYS A 274 -5.63 -9.86 -1.68
C CYS A 274 -5.30 -11.36 -1.61
N ARG A 275 -6.29 -12.25 -1.69
CA ARG A 275 -6.04 -13.69 -1.79
C ARG A 275 -5.23 -14.02 -3.05
N ALA A 276 -5.63 -13.49 -4.20
CA ALA A 276 -4.95 -13.74 -5.49
C ALA A 276 -3.53 -13.16 -5.54
N ARG A 277 -3.33 -11.98 -4.95
CA ARG A 277 -2.03 -11.26 -4.93
C ARG A 277 -1.15 -11.60 -3.73
N ARG A 278 -1.51 -12.61 -2.93
CA ARG A 278 -0.79 -13.01 -1.71
C ARG A 278 -0.57 -11.85 -0.72
N ALA A 279 -1.57 -11.00 -0.56
CA ALA A 279 -1.59 -9.85 0.35
C ALA A 279 -2.63 -10.03 1.46
N LEU A 280 -2.59 -9.16 2.48
CA LEU A 280 -3.56 -9.10 3.57
C LEU A 280 -4.38 -7.81 3.47
N TYR A 281 -5.70 -7.93 3.51
CA TYR A 281 -6.62 -6.79 3.57
C TYR A 281 -6.90 -6.42 5.04
N LEU A 282 -6.64 -5.17 5.40
CA LEU A 282 -7.01 -4.60 6.70
C LEU A 282 -8.37 -3.92 6.57
N ALA A 283 -9.42 -4.66 6.94
CA ALA A 283 -10.79 -4.15 6.92
C ALA A 283 -11.03 -3.23 8.12
N ASP A 284 -11.79 -2.17 7.89
CA ASP A 284 -12.16 -1.20 8.92
C ASP A 284 -13.55 -1.48 9.49
N PRO A 285 -13.78 -1.16 10.78
CA PRO A 285 -15.10 -1.24 11.39
C PRO A 285 -16.03 -0.19 10.77
N LEU A 286 -17.31 -0.53 10.63
CA LEU A 286 -18.32 0.41 10.13
C LEU A 286 -18.48 1.62 11.05
N ASN A 287 -18.96 2.73 10.50
CA ASN A 287 -19.22 3.95 11.25
C ASN A 287 -20.34 3.76 12.26
N SER A 288 -21.28 2.87 11.95
CA SER A 288 -22.38 2.50 12.83
C SER A 288 -22.00 1.46 13.90
N TRP A 289 -20.72 1.10 14.04
CA TRP A 289 -20.27 0.18 15.10
C TRP A 289 -19.66 1.00 16.24
N ASP A 290 -20.50 1.38 17.19
CA ASP A 290 -20.13 2.17 18.35
C ASP A 290 -20.23 1.38 19.67
N GLU A 291 -20.67 0.13 19.61
CA GLU A 291 -20.64 -0.81 20.73
C GLU A 291 -20.36 -2.26 20.29
N PRO A 292 -19.96 -3.17 21.22
CA PRO A 292 -19.66 -4.55 20.87
C PRO A 292 -20.85 -5.31 20.25
N SER A 293 -22.08 -4.98 20.64
CA SER A 293 -23.32 -5.61 20.14
C SER A 293 -23.46 -5.46 18.63
N ASP A 294 -23.01 -4.35 18.05
CA ASP A 294 -23.18 -4.06 16.62
C ASP A 294 -22.46 -5.07 15.72
N LEU A 295 -21.36 -5.64 16.20
CA LEU A 295 -20.61 -6.67 15.47
C LEU A 295 -21.26 -8.04 15.54
N ILE A 296 -22.10 -8.28 16.56
CA ILE A 296 -22.68 -9.58 16.90
C ILE A 296 -24.11 -9.69 16.35
N SER A 297 -24.89 -8.63 16.51
CA SER A 297 -26.32 -8.61 16.24
C SER A 297 -26.75 -7.31 15.56
N GLY A 298 -27.68 -7.40 14.62
CA GLY A 298 -28.20 -6.24 13.89
C GLY A 298 -28.03 -6.36 12.38
N ALA A 299 -28.58 -5.38 11.65
CA ALA A 299 -28.57 -5.39 10.18
C ALA A 299 -27.15 -5.27 9.57
N ASN A 300 -26.19 -4.76 10.35
CA ASN A 300 -24.82 -4.48 9.92
C ASN A 300 -23.79 -5.34 10.66
N SER A 301 -24.21 -6.44 11.30
CA SER A 301 -23.28 -7.30 12.04
C SER A 301 -22.24 -7.98 11.13
N LEU A 302 -21.22 -8.57 11.73
CA LEU A 302 -20.07 -9.13 11.02
C LEU A 302 -20.42 -10.30 10.07
N ASP A 303 -21.56 -10.96 10.28
CA ASP A 303 -22.08 -12.03 9.42
C ASP A 303 -23.29 -11.59 8.58
N SER A 304 -23.62 -10.29 8.57
CA SER A 304 -24.75 -9.75 7.82
C SER A 304 -24.45 -9.61 6.32
N VAL A 305 -25.51 -9.61 5.50
CA VAL A 305 -25.41 -9.37 4.05
C VAL A 305 -24.92 -7.93 3.75
N THR A 306 -25.27 -6.96 4.60
CA THR A 306 -24.84 -5.56 4.46
C THR A 306 -23.35 -5.38 4.68
N TRP A 307 -22.78 -6.08 5.67
CA TRP A 307 -21.33 -6.18 5.80
C TRP A 307 -20.74 -6.96 4.62
N GLY A 308 -21.32 -8.13 4.33
CA GLY A 308 -21.15 -8.87 3.09
C GLY A 308 -19.74 -9.37 2.81
N LEU A 309 -18.87 -9.43 3.83
CA LEU A 309 -17.50 -9.93 3.71
C LEU A 309 -17.40 -11.33 4.28
N ALA A 310 -17.11 -12.31 3.42
CA ALA A 310 -16.89 -13.68 3.86
C ALA A 310 -15.68 -13.79 4.81
N ARG A 311 -15.74 -14.76 5.73
CA ARG A 311 -14.66 -15.08 6.67
C ARG A 311 -13.41 -15.61 5.94
N SER A 312 -12.53 -14.69 5.54
CA SER A 312 -11.33 -14.98 4.74
C SER A 312 -10.06 -15.03 5.61
N GLU A 313 -9.13 -15.94 5.29
CA GLU A 313 -7.81 -15.96 5.91
C GLU A 313 -6.95 -14.74 5.54
N ASN A 314 -7.24 -14.07 4.43
CA ASN A 314 -6.47 -12.92 3.94
C ASN A 314 -7.06 -11.57 4.41
N VAL A 315 -7.89 -11.58 5.45
CA VAL A 315 -8.51 -10.36 6.02
C VAL A 315 -8.32 -10.33 7.53
N ALA A 316 -7.99 -9.16 8.06
CA ALA A 316 -8.05 -8.87 9.50
C ALA A 316 -8.85 -7.59 9.74
N ILE A 317 -9.61 -7.55 10.84
CA ILE A 317 -10.38 -6.39 11.26
C ILE A 317 -9.95 -5.94 12.65
N TYR A 318 -9.96 -4.63 12.88
CA TYR A 318 -9.55 -4.01 14.13
C TYR A 318 -10.68 -3.12 14.65
N PHE A 319 -11.09 -3.33 15.89
CA PHE A 319 -12.19 -2.60 16.52
C PHE A 319 -11.75 -2.15 17.93
N PRO A 320 -12.13 -0.95 18.39
CA PRO A 320 -12.96 0.05 17.72
C PRO A 320 -12.18 1.04 16.83
N ARG A 321 -12.87 2.10 16.36
CA ARG A 321 -12.25 3.25 15.67
C ARG A 321 -11.37 4.07 16.63
N LEU A 322 -10.52 4.89 16.04
CA LEU A 322 -9.53 5.73 16.73
C LEU A 322 -10.08 7.15 16.89
N ARG A 323 -9.78 7.81 18.02
CA ARG A 323 -9.99 9.25 18.20
C ARG A 323 -8.64 9.96 18.26
N CYS A 324 -8.37 10.81 17.27
CA CYS A 324 -7.10 11.52 17.12
C CYS A 324 -7.35 13.03 16.95
N PRO A 325 -6.39 13.90 17.33
CA PRO A 325 -6.50 15.32 17.05
C PRO A 325 -6.39 15.58 15.53
N ASP A 326 -7.34 16.31 14.97
CA ASP A 326 -7.34 16.68 13.55
C ASP A 326 -6.67 18.03 13.34
N SER A 327 -5.50 18.03 12.69
CA SER A 327 -4.72 19.24 12.39
C SER A 327 -5.47 20.23 11.49
N LEU A 328 -6.42 19.77 10.67
CA LEU A 328 -7.25 20.64 9.83
C LEU A 328 -8.46 21.22 10.56
N GLN A 329 -8.68 20.84 11.83
CA GLN A 329 -9.79 21.29 12.67
C GLN A 329 -9.27 21.79 14.02
N GLU A 330 -8.17 22.54 14.00
CA GLU A 330 -7.58 23.18 15.20
C GLU A 330 -7.23 22.17 16.31
N GLY A 331 -6.94 20.92 15.96
CA GLY A 331 -6.58 19.86 16.91
C GLY A 331 -7.77 19.25 17.65
N ARG A 332 -9.01 19.52 17.26
CA ARG A 332 -10.20 18.86 17.82
C ARG A 332 -10.11 17.35 17.61
N LEU A 333 -10.57 16.58 18.59
CA LEU A 333 -10.64 15.13 18.46
C LEU A 333 -11.69 14.75 17.42
N ALA A 334 -11.27 13.95 16.44
CA ALA A 334 -12.13 13.39 15.41
C ALA A 334 -11.94 11.86 15.34
N GLU A 335 -12.93 11.19 14.78
CA GLU A 335 -12.94 9.73 14.63
C GLU A 335 -12.33 9.30 13.30
N PHE A 336 -11.46 8.29 13.36
CA PHE A 336 -10.74 7.75 12.21
C PHE A 336 -10.75 6.23 12.25
N VAL A 337 -10.69 5.63 11.06
CA VAL A 337 -10.57 4.19 10.93
C VAL A 337 -9.15 3.70 11.26
N PRO A 338 -8.98 2.47 11.77
CA PRO A 338 -7.68 2.00 12.27
C PRO A 338 -6.72 1.47 11.20
N CYS A 339 -7.15 1.12 9.98
CA CYS A 339 -6.29 0.39 9.03
C CYS A 339 -4.92 1.04 8.79
N GLY A 340 -4.85 2.37 8.70
CA GLY A 340 -3.61 3.12 8.54
C GLY A 340 -2.64 2.93 9.71
N ALA A 341 -3.10 3.19 10.93
CA ALA A 341 -2.31 2.99 12.14
C ALA A 341 -1.87 1.53 12.30
N ILE A 342 -2.77 0.58 12.02
CA ILE A 342 -2.47 -0.86 12.10
C ILE A 342 -1.42 -1.30 11.08
N ALA A 343 -1.52 -0.84 9.83
CA ALA A 343 -0.52 -1.12 8.81
C ALA A 343 0.86 -0.58 9.25
N GLY A 344 0.90 0.57 9.92
CA GLY A 344 2.12 1.12 10.52
C GLY A 344 2.68 0.20 11.61
N VAL A 345 1.83 -0.26 12.55
CA VAL A 345 2.21 -1.22 13.60
C VAL A 345 2.74 -2.53 13.00
N TYR A 346 2.16 -3.02 11.91
CA TYR A 346 2.66 -4.19 11.18
C TYR A 346 4.06 -3.94 10.64
N SER A 347 4.27 -2.83 9.92
CA SER A 347 5.58 -2.47 9.36
C SER A 347 6.65 -2.34 10.45
N ARG A 348 6.31 -1.68 11.56
CA ARG A 348 7.18 -1.54 12.71
C ARG A 348 7.52 -2.88 13.34
N THR A 349 6.54 -3.75 13.56
CA THR A 349 6.76 -5.09 14.13
C THR A 349 7.64 -5.95 13.23
N ASP A 350 7.38 -5.94 11.93
CA ASP A 350 8.16 -6.71 10.95
C ASP A 350 9.63 -6.29 10.95
N SER A 351 9.90 -4.98 10.93
CA SER A 351 11.27 -4.45 10.93
C SER A 351 12.07 -4.81 12.18
N GLN A 352 11.39 -4.96 13.32
CA GLN A 352 12.02 -5.22 14.61
C GLN A 352 12.12 -6.70 14.95
N ARG A 353 11.12 -7.51 14.56
CA ARG A 353 10.91 -8.87 15.06
C ARG A 353 10.58 -9.90 13.98
N GLY A 354 10.47 -9.48 12.71
CA GLY A 354 10.08 -10.33 11.59
C GLY A 354 8.58 -10.55 11.47
N VAL A 355 8.14 -10.95 10.27
CA VAL A 355 6.71 -11.12 9.90
C VAL A 355 5.99 -12.21 10.69
N TRP A 356 6.74 -13.15 11.29
CA TRP A 356 6.23 -14.23 12.13
C TRP A 356 5.88 -13.79 13.57
N LYS A 357 6.24 -12.56 13.98
CA LYS A 357 5.82 -12.01 15.27
C LYS A 357 4.40 -11.43 15.15
N ALA A 358 3.53 -11.79 16.09
CA ALA A 358 2.21 -11.17 16.18
C ALA A 358 2.33 -9.64 16.39
N PRO A 359 1.69 -8.81 15.56
CA PRO A 359 1.64 -7.35 15.70
C PRO A 359 0.60 -6.94 16.75
N ALA A 360 0.68 -7.56 17.93
CA ALA A 360 -0.23 -7.40 19.05
C ALA A 360 0.50 -7.60 20.38
N GLY A 361 -0.12 -7.12 21.46
CA GLY A 361 0.41 -7.14 22.81
C GLY A 361 0.87 -5.75 23.26
N ILE A 362 1.56 -5.73 24.40
CA ILE A 362 1.95 -4.47 25.08
C ILE A 362 2.94 -3.61 24.27
N GLU A 363 3.70 -4.22 23.37
CA GLU A 363 4.66 -3.53 22.47
C GLU A 363 3.97 -2.94 21.21
N ALA A 364 2.74 -3.36 20.91
CA ALA A 364 1.98 -2.94 19.74
C ALA A 364 1.18 -1.67 20.02
N THR A 365 1.89 -0.61 20.44
CA THR A 365 1.30 0.69 20.80
C THR A 365 0.80 1.47 19.59
N LEU A 366 -0.25 2.26 19.80
CA LEU A 366 -0.83 3.17 18.80
C LEU A 366 -0.35 4.61 19.03
N ASN A 367 0.51 5.10 18.14
CA ASN A 367 1.04 6.45 18.19
C ASN A 367 0.03 7.43 17.59
N GLY A 368 -0.10 8.62 18.20
CA GLY A 368 -0.98 9.69 17.71
C GLY A 368 -2.47 9.55 18.04
N VAL A 369 -2.90 8.41 18.59
CA VAL A 369 -4.30 8.14 18.94
C VAL A 369 -4.58 8.64 20.33
N SER A 370 -5.42 9.64 20.58
CA SER A 370 -5.72 10.10 21.96
C SER A 370 -6.62 9.13 22.71
N GLU A 371 -7.69 8.65 22.05
CA GLU A 371 -8.70 7.78 22.64
C GLU A 371 -9.15 6.71 21.65
N LEU A 372 -9.86 5.69 22.16
CA LEU A 372 -10.61 4.74 21.35
C LEU A 372 -12.09 5.09 21.45
N THR A 373 -12.87 4.92 20.37
CA THR A 373 -14.31 5.27 20.39
C THR A 373 -15.08 4.43 21.41
N VAL A 374 -14.64 3.18 21.63
CA VAL A 374 -15.22 2.25 22.61
C VAL A 374 -14.17 1.79 23.61
N LYS A 375 -14.50 1.86 24.91
CA LYS A 375 -13.65 1.30 25.97
C LYS A 375 -14.10 -0.12 26.29
N LEU A 376 -13.39 -1.09 25.72
CA LEU A 376 -13.72 -2.50 25.89
C LEU A 376 -13.25 -3.06 27.24
N THR A 377 -14.15 -3.77 27.91
CA THR A 377 -13.88 -4.66 29.05
C THR A 377 -13.29 -5.99 28.57
N ASP A 378 -12.77 -6.79 29.51
CA ASP A 378 -12.29 -8.14 29.19
C ASP A 378 -13.42 -9.08 28.77
N GLY A 379 -14.62 -8.92 29.34
CA GLY A 379 -15.79 -9.70 28.97
C GLY A 379 -16.22 -9.44 27.52
N GLU A 380 -16.33 -8.18 27.11
CA GLU A 380 -16.68 -7.79 25.74
C GLU A 380 -15.60 -8.23 24.74
N ASN A 381 -14.32 -8.05 25.09
CA ASN A 381 -13.24 -8.58 24.27
C ASN A 381 -13.33 -10.11 24.12
N GLY A 382 -13.69 -10.82 25.19
CA GLY A 382 -13.91 -12.27 25.18
C GLY A 382 -15.08 -12.72 24.28
N GLN A 383 -16.02 -11.83 23.97
CA GLN A 383 -17.12 -12.09 23.01
C GLN A 383 -16.70 -11.83 21.56
N LEU A 384 -15.88 -10.79 21.33
CA LEU A 384 -15.45 -10.39 19.99
C LEU A 384 -14.29 -11.23 19.44
N ASN A 385 -13.34 -11.62 20.29
CA ASN A 385 -12.15 -12.37 19.86
C ASN A 385 -12.50 -13.75 19.22
N PRO A 386 -13.46 -14.54 19.73
CA PRO A 386 -13.94 -15.76 19.06
C PRO A 386 -14.55 -15.53 17.68
N LEU A 387 -14.91 -14.29 17.34
CA LEU A 387 -15.37 -13.89 16.01
C LEU A 387 -14.22 -13.41 15.11
N GLY A 388 -12.95 -13.56 15.51
CA GLY A 388 -11.82 -13.10 14.72
C GLY A 388 -11.69 -11.57 14.62
N VAL A 389 -12.32 -10.83 15.55
CA VAL A 389 -12.19 -9.38 15.67
C VAL A 389 -11.01 -9.06 16.57
N ASN A 390 -10.09 -8.22 16.10
CA ASN A 390 -8.94 -7.81 16.89
C ASN A 390 -9.25 -6.54 17.66
N CYS A 391 -9.34 -6.66 18.98
CA CYS A 391 -9.69 -5.52 19.82
C CYS A 391 -8.51 -4.58 20.05
N LEU A 392 -8.75 -3.28 19.96
CA LEU A 392 -7.88 -2.22 20.45
C LEU A 392 -8.25 -1.94 21.91
N ARG A 393 -7.25 -1.90 22.79
CA ARG A 393 -7.45 -1.78 24.23
C ARG A 393 -6.65 -0.63 24.81
N VAL A 394 -7.10 -0.14 25.95
CA VAL A 394 -6.38 0.84 26.76
C VAL A 394 -6.01 0.19 28.09
N PHE A 395 -4.74 0.25 28.46
CA PHE A 395 -4.25 -0.16 29.77
C PHE A 395 -3.64 1.04 30.52
N PRO A 396 -3.89 1.21 31.83
CA PRO A 396 -3.48 2.40 32.59
C PRO A 396 -2.00 2.79 32.50
N GLU A 397 -1.08 1.83 32.35
CA GLU A 397 0.37 2.07 32.32
C GLU A 397 1.02 1.93 30.94
N ILE A 398 0.31 1.33 29.99
CA ILE A 398 0.83 0.99 28.65
C ILE A 398 0.23 1.92 27.59
N GLY A 399 -0.97 2.44 27.83
CA GLY A 399 -1.72 3.25 26.89
C GLY A 399 -2.53 2.39 25.91
N ARG A 400 -2.64 2.87 24.68
CA ARG A 400 -3.49 2.30 23.63
C ARG A 400 -2.70 1.27 22.83
N VAL A 401 -3.17 0.03 22.79
CA VAL A 401 -2.46 -1.09 22.16
C VAL A 401 -3.37 -1.95 21.30
N VAL A 402 -2.76 -2.61 20.31
CA VAL A 402 -3.39 -3.68 19.54
C VAL A 402 -3.41 -4.97 20.39
N TRP A 403 -4.60 -5.48 20.69
CA TRP A 403 -4.82 -6.60 21.60
C TRP A 403 -5.54 -7.78 20.93
N GLY A 404 -5.12 -8.11 19.70
CA GLY A 404 -5.59 -9.25 18.94
C GLY A 404 -4.78 -9.45 17.66
N ALA A 405 -4.61 -10.70 17.22
CA ALA A 405 -3.86 -11.04 16.01
C ALA A 405 -4.50 -12.20 15.21
N ARG A 406 -5.83 -12.22 15.12
CA ARG A 406 -6.63 -13.18 14.36
C ARG A 406 -7.01 -12.65 12.96
N THR A 407 -7.13 -13.57 12.01
CA THR A 407 -7.78 -13.30 10.72
C THR A 407 -9.29 -13.46 10.86
N LEU A 408 -10.09 -13.03 9.88
CA LEU A 408 -11.55 -13.25 9.91
C LEU A 408 -11.92 -14.74 9.88
N LYS A 409 -11.07 -15.58 9.27
CA LYS A 409 -11.22 -17.06 9.33
C LYS A 409 -10.72 -17.65 10.65
N GLY A 410 -10.16 -16.83 11.54
CA GLY A 410 -9.76 -17.18 12.88
C GLY A 410 -10.88 -17.22 13.91
N ALA A 411 -12.15 -17.16 13.46
CA ALA A 411 -13.27 -17.45 14.32
C ALA A 411 -13.16 -18.88 14.88
N ASP A 412 -13.41 -19.06 16.18
CA ASP A 412 -13.12 -20.31 16.88
C ASP A 412 -13.96 -21.49 16.35
N SER A 413 -15.13 -21.22 15.77
CA SER A 413 -16.00 -22.20 15.11
C SER A 413 -15.43 -22.79 13.82
N LEU A 414 -14.46 -22.13 13.18
CA LEU A 414 -13.96 -22.51 11.85
C LEU A 414 -12.73 -23.43 11.89
N ALA A 415 -12.19 -23.73 13.08
CA ALA A 415 -11.04 -24.62 13.31
C ALA A 415 -9.95 -24.53 12.22
N SER A 416 -9.49 -23.31 11.92
CA SER A 416 -8.60 -23.03 10.78
C SER A 416 -7.13 -22.98 11.19
N GLU A 417 -6.25 -23.56 10.38
CA GLU A 417 -4.78 -23.42 10.50
C GLU A 417 -4.34 -21.97 10.26
N TRP A 418 -5.13 -21.21 9.50
CA TRP A 418 -4.89 -19.80 9.15
C TRP A 418 -5.53 -18.81 10.12
N LYS A 419 -5.80 -19.25 11.36
CA LYS A 419 -6.45 -18.45 12.39
C LYS A 419 -5.68 -17.17 12.73
N TYR A 420 -4.35 -17.21 12.72
CA TYR A 420 -3.49 -16.12 13.19
C TYR A 420 -2.88 -15.31 12.05
N VAL A 421 -2.92 -13.99 12.18
CA VAL A 421 -2.26 -13.01 11.31
C VAL A 421 -0.79 -13.35 11.06
N PRO A 422 0.09 -13.51 12.09
CA PRO A 422 1.50 -13.78 11.84
C PRO A 422 1.73 -15.09 11.08
N VAL A 423 0.91 -16.11 11.32
CA VAL A 423 0.99 -17.41 10.64
C VAL A 423 0.64 -17.25 9.16
N ARG A 424 -0.48 -16.55 8.86
CA ARG A 424 -0.86 -16.32 7.46
C ARG A 424 0.14 -15.42 6.74
N ARG A 425 0.60 -14.33 7.37
CA ARG A 425 1.56 -13.41 6.76
C ARG A 425 2.92 -14.08 6.50
N LEU A 426 3.38 -14.95 7.40
CA LEU A 426 4.58 -15.76 7.17
C LEU A 426 4.42 -16.67 5.96
N ALA A 427 3.28 -17.33 5.81
CA ALA A 427 3.00 -18.17 4.63
C ALA A 427 3.01 -17.35 3.33
N LEU A 428 2.30 -16.21 3.31
CA LEU A 428 2.28 -15.32 2.14
C LEU A 428 3.67 -14.84 1.75
N PHE A 429 4.50 -14.48 2.73
CA PHE A 429 5.88 -14.08 2.52
C PHE A 429 6.74 -15.22 1.94
N ILE A 430 6.60 -16.45 2.45
CA ILE A 430 7.30 -17.62 1.92
C ILE A 430 6.82 -17.93 0.51
N GLU A 431 5.50 -18.02 0.28
CA GLU A 431 4.90 -18.28 -1.03
C GLU A 431 5.42 -17.31 -2.11
N GLU A 432 5.41 -16.01 -1.83
CA GLU A 432 5.87 -14.98 -2.77
C GLU A 432 7.40 -15.03 -3.00
N SER A 433 8.18 -15.23 -1.92
CA SER A 433 9.65 -15.33 -2.04
C SER A 433 10.06 -16.55 -2.83
N LEU A 434 9.41 -17.69 -2.61
CA LEU A 434 9.66 -18.91 -3.36
C LEU A 434 9.22 -18.76 -4.81
N PHE A 435 8.02 -18.23 -5.07
CA PHE A 435 7.51 -18.00 -6.42
C PHE A 435 8.48 -17.17 -7.27
N ARG A 436 9.02 -16.08 -6.73
CA ARG A 436 10.01 -15.24 -7.43
C ARG A 436 11.37 -15.93 -7.54
N GLY A 437 11.79 -16.60 -6.48
CA GLY A 437 13.07 -17.30 -6.40
C GLY A 437 13.19 -18.52 -7.31
N THR A 438 12.08 -19.08 -7.78
CA THR A 438 12.03 -20.29 -8.63
C THR A 438 11.70 -20.01 -10.10
N GLN A 439 11.57 -18.75 -10.53
CA GLN A 439 11.26 -18.42 -11.93
C GLN A 439 12.23 -19.03 -12.94
N TRP A 440 13.50 -19.22 -12.54
CA TRP A 440 14.52 -19.82 -13.39
C TRP A 440 14.32 -21.32 -13.67
N VAL A 441 13.49 -22.02 -12.89
CA VAL A 441 13.23 -23.46 -13.06
C VAL A 441 12.49 -23.72 -14.37
N VAL A 442 11.74 -22.74 -14.87
CA VAL A 442 10.98 -22.84 -16.11
C VAL A 442 11.95 -23.02 -17.29
N PHE A 443 11.65 -24.01 -18.15
CA PHE A 443 12.46 -24.40 -19.32
C PHE A 443 13.80 -25.09 -19.03
N GLU A 444 14.10 -25.44 -17.78
CA GLU A 444 15.24 -26.30 -17.45
C GLU A 444 14.91 -27.78 -17.69
N PRO A 445 15.91 -28.65 -17.96
CA PRO A 445 15.69 -30.09 -18.12
C PRO A 445 15.07 -30.73 -16.85
N ASN A 446 13.89 -31.32 -16.99
CA ASN A 446 13.13 -31.91 -15.88
C ASN A 446 13.66 -33.30 -15.47
N ASP A 447 14.76 -33.32 -14.71
CA ASP A 447 15.34 -34.52 -14.13
C ASP A 447 16.01 -34.22 -12.77
N GLU A 448 16.51 -35.25 -12.08
CA GLU A 448 17.12 -35.20 -10.74
C GLU A 448 18.14 -34.07 -10.52
N PRO A 449 19.02 -33.70 -11.48
CA PRO A 449 19.93 -32.56 -11.31
C PRO A 449 19.20 -31.24 -11.03
N LEU A 450 18.09 -30.97 -11.74
CA LEU A 450 17.26 -29.78 -11.51
C LEU A 450 16.60 -29.85 -10.13
N TRP A 451 16.02 -31.00 -9.79
CA TRP A 451 15.35 -31.19 -8.51
C TRP A 451 16.31 -31.02 -7.32
N ALA A 452 17.54 -31.50 -7.44
CA ALA A 452 18.59 -31.30 -6.44
C ALA A 452 18.93 -29.81 -6.25
N GLN A 453 19.02 -29.03 -7.33
CA GLN A 453 19.24 -27.59 -7.25
C GLN A 453 18.05 -26.86 -6.59
N ILE A 454 16.81 -27.26 -6.91
CA ILE A 454 15.61 -26.73 -6.27
C ILE A 454 15.66 -26.98 -4.76
N ARG A 455 15.88 -28.24 -4.35
CA ARG A 455 15.96 -28.60 -2.92
C ARG A 455 17.05 -27.81 -2.19
N LEU A 456 18.21 -27.63 -2.81
CA LEU A 456 19.31 -26.87 -2.23
C LEU A 456 18.97 -25.38 -2.06
N ASN A 457 18.42 -24.73 -3.09
CA ASN A 457 18.11 -23.30 -3.06
C ASN A 457 16.95 -22.97 -2.10
N LEU A 458 15.86 -23.75 -2.15
CA LEU A 458 14.73 -23.59 -1.23
C LEU A 458 15.12 -23.97 0.19
N GLY A 459 15.90 -25.05 0.35
CA GLY A 459 16.40 -25.49 1.64
C GLY A 459 17.27 -24.44 2.32
N ALA A 460 18.13 -23.74 1.57
CA ALA A 460 18.95 -22.65 2.09
C ALA A 460 18.11 -21.45 2.56
N PHE A 461 17.08 -21.06 1.79
CA PHE A 461 16.16 -19.99 2.18
C PHE A 461 15.41 -20.31 3.47
N MET A 462 14.80 -21.50 3.54
CA MET A 462 14.08 -21.95 4.73
C MET A 462 15.01 -22.11 5.94
N GLN A 463 16.26 -22.55 5.73
CA GLN A 463 17.27 -22.60 6.80
C GLN A 463 17.59 -21.22 7.36
N ASN A 464 17.68 -20.20 6.50
CA ASN A 464 17.91 -18.83 6.95
C ASN A 464 16.76 -18.31 7.84
N LEU A 465 15.51 -18.60 7.46
CA LEU A 465 14.34 -18.28 8.29
C LEU A 465 14.34 -19.03 9.62
N PHE A 466 14.70 -20.32 9.61
CA PHE A 466 14.85 -21.10 10.83
C PHE A 466 15.90 -20.48 11.77
N ARG A 467 17.06 -20.07 11.24
CA ARG A 467 18.12 -19.40 12.02
C ARG A 467 17.70 -18.05 12.60
N GLN A 468 16.75 -17.37 11.96
CA GLN A 468 16.14 -16.13 12.46
C GLN A 468 15.04 -16.38 13.50
N GLY A 469 14.70 -17.65 13.76
CA GLY A 469 13.65 -18.03 14.70
C GLY A 469 12.24 -17.89 14.14
N ALA A 470 12.05 -17.99 12.83
CA ALA A 470 10.73 -17.88 12.20
C ALA A 470 9.81 -19.09 12.43
N PHE A 471 10.39 -20.23 12.77
CA PHE A 471 9.69 -21.51 12.87
C PHE A 471 9.77 -22.10 14.29
N GLN A 472 8.78 -22.94 14.61
CA GLN A 472 8.81 -23.81 15.78
C GLN A 472 9.73 -25.01 15.53
N GLY A 473 10.39 -25.50 16.58
CA GLY A 473 11.23 -26.71 16.53
C GLY A 473 12.66 -26.43 16.97
N ARG A 474 13.34 -27.46 17.47
CA ARG A 474 14.75 -27.35 17.91
C ARG A 474 15.72 -27.69 16.80
N SER A 475 15.27 -28.41 15.77
CA SER A 475 16.07 -28.82 14.63
C SER A 475 15.40 -28.42 13.31
N PRO A 476 16.17 -28.20 12.21
CA PRO A 476 15.60 -27.87 10.91
C PRO A 476 14.54 -28.88 10.44
N ARG A 477 14.74 -30.18 10.73
CA ARG A 477 13.82 -31.27 10.33
C ARG A 477 12.46 -31.21 11.01
N GLU A 478 12.39 -30.62 12.21
CA GLU A 478 11.11 -30.35 12.90
C GLU A 478 10.45 -29.06 12.39
N ALA A 479 11.27 -28.12 11.90
CA ALA A 479 10.85 -26.76 11.59
C ALA A 479 10.36 -26.59 10.15
N TYR A 480 10.99 -27.26 9.19
CA TYR A 480 10.60 -27.19 7.79
C TYR A 480 11.08 -28.41 7.00
N PHE A 481 10.50 -28.61 5.82
CA PHE A 481 11.03 -29.53 4.82
C PHE A 481 10.83 -28.98 3.41
N VAL A 482 11.69 -29.40 2.50
CA VAL A 482 11.58 -29.13 1.07
C VAL A 482 11.75 -30.45 0.35
N LYS A 483 10.73 -30.85 -0.41
CA LYS A 483 10.71 -32.09 -1.18
C LYS A 483 10.44 -31.80 -2.64
N CYS A 484 11.28 -32.33 -3.50
CA CYS A 484 11.17 -32.26 -4.94
C CYS A 484 12.01 -33.42 -5.46
N ASP A 485 11.39 -34.56 -5.75
CA ASP A 485 12.00 -35.83 -6.13
C ASP A 485 10.96 -36.70 -6.87
N ARG A 486 11.33 -37.94 -7.22
CA ARG A 486 10.43 -38.90 -7.88
C ARG A 486 9.18 -39.29 -7.08
N GLU A 487 9.16 -39.06 -5.77
CA GLU A 487 7.96 -39.30 -4.95
C GLU A 487 6.96 -38.14 -5.07
N THR A 488 7.44 -36.93 -5.41
CA THR A 488 6.59 -35.75 -5.67
C THR A 488 6.26 -35.56 -7.15
N THR A 489 7.18 -35.91 -8.05
CA THR A 489 7.07 -35.71 -9.51
C THR A 489 7.12 -37.08 -10.18
N THR A 490 5.96 -37.57 -10.62
CA THR A 490 5.81 -38.89 -11.25
C THR A 490 6.29 -38.87 -12.70
N GLN A 491 6.48 -40.04 -13.32
CA GLN A 491 6.85 -40.09 -14.75
C GLN A 491 5.83 -39.38 -15.65
N ASN A 492 4.53 -39.51 -15.33
CA ASN A 492 3.48 -38.79 -16.07
C ASN A 492 3.59 -37.28 -15.90
N ASP A 493 3.99 -36.78 -14.72
CA ASP A 493 4.25 -35.35 -14.53
C ASP A 493 5.45 -34.89 -15.38
N ILE A 494 6.52 -35.69 -15.44
CA ILE A 494 7.70 -35.41 -16.26
C ILE A 494 7.31 -35.33 -17.75
N ASP A 495 6.54 -36.29 -18.23
CA ASP A 495 6.07 -36.36 -19.62
C ASP A 495 5.16 -35.16 -19.98
N LEU A 496 4.45 -34.61 -18.98
CA LEU A 496 3.64 -33.38 -19.09
C LEU A 496 4.43 -32.08 -18.84
N GLY A 497 5.73 -32.17 -18.54
CA GLY A 497 6.58 -31.02 -18.24
C GLY A 497 6.30 -30.35 -16.88
N ILE A 498 5.70 -31.08 -15.94
CA ILE A 498 5.34 -30.60 -14.60
C ILE A 498 6.46 -30.97 -13.60
N VAL A 499 6.82 -30.04 -12.73
CA VAL A 499 7.70 -30.25 -11.57
C VAL A 499 6.92 -29.93 -10.30
N ASN A 500 6.79 -30.91 -9.41
CA ASN A 500 6.09 -30.73 -8.14
C ASN A 500 7.07 -30.48 -7.01
N ILE A 501 6.88 -29.38 -6.29
CA ILE A 501 7.70 -28.98 -5.16
C ILE A 501 6.78 -28.88 -3.94
N ILE A 502 7.08 -29.63 -2.89
CA ILE A 502 6.36 -29.59 -1.62
C ILE A 502 7.24 -28.92 -0.58
N VAL A 503 6.77 -27.79 -0.04
CA VAL A 503 7.42 -27.09 1.05
C VAL A 503 6.47 -27.09 2.25
N GLY A 504 6.95 -27.58 3.39
CA GLY A 504 6.24 -27.50 4.66
C GLY A 504 7.04 -26.74 5.70
N PHE A 505 6.35 -26.08 6.62
CA PHE A 505 6.95 -25.35 7.73
C PHE A 505 6.08 -25.42 8.98
N ALA A 506 6.69 -25.31 10.15
CA ALA A 506 6.03 -25.28 11.45
C ALA A 506 5.97 -23.83 11.96
N PRO A 507 4.82 -23.14 11.88
CA PRO A 507 4.71 -21.75 12.28
C PRO A 507 4.76 -21.57 13.80
N LEU A 508 5.25 -20.40 14.24
CA LEU A 508 5.07 -19.95 15.62
C LEU A 508 3.64 -19.49 15.86
N LYS A 509 2.89 -20.22 16.70
CA LYS A 509 1.55 -19.81 17.14
C LYS A 509 1.67 -18.88 18.37
N PRO A 510 1.00 -17.71 18.38
CA PRO A 510 1.06 -16.80 19.52
C PRO A 510 0.38 -17.39 20.77
N ALA A 511 0.94 -17.11 21.94
CA ALA A 511 0.30 -17.43 23.21
C ALA A 511 -0.74 -16.35 23.56
N GLU A 512 -2.02 -16.63 23.28
CA GLU A 512 -3.13 -15.70 23.60
C GLU A 512 -3.60 -15.80 25.06
N PHE A 513 -3.38 -16.95 25.71
CA PHE A 513 -3.87 -17.22 27.06
C PHE A 513 -2.74 -17.69 27.96
N VAL A 514 -2.63 -17.08 29.15
CA VAL A 514 -1.70 -17.50 30.20
C VAL A 514 -2.53 -17.82 31.44
N VAL A 515 -2.49 -19.07 31.89
CA VAL A 515 -3.24 -19.53 33.06
C VAL A 515 -2.26 -19.73 34.22
N ILE A 516 -2.35 -18.86 35.23
CA ILE A 516 -1.61 -19.02 36.48
C ILE A 516 -2.50 -19.79 37.46
N LYS A 517 -2.06 -20.96 37.91
CA LYS A 517 -2.75 -21.77 38.91
C LYS A 517 -2.04 -21.60 40.26
N LEU A 518 -2.72 -20.99 41.22
CA LEU A 518 -2.24 -20.85 42.59
C LEU A 518 -2.82 -21.97 43.45
N GLN A 519 -1.97 -22.71 44.15
CA GLN A 519 -2.37 -23.71 45.14
C GLN A 519 -1.70 -23.36 46.47
N GLN A 520 -2.51 -23.26 47.53
CA GLN A 520 -1.98 -23.16 48.87
C GLN A 520 -1.48 -24.54 49.30
N ILE A 521 -0.20 -24.63 49.64
CA ILE A 521 0.38 -25.85 50.21
C ILE A 521 -0.06 -25.91 51.68
N ALA A 522 -0.78 -26.95 52.06
CA ALA A 522 -1.12 -27.24 53.46
C ALA A 522 -0.12 -28.26 54.03
N GLY A 523 0.74 -27.85 54.98
CA GLY A 523 1.43 -28.73 55.95
C GLY A 523 2.54 -29.68 55.45
N GLN A 524 3.78 -29.29 55.74
CA GLN A 524 5.08 -30.00 55.91
C GLN A 524 5.30 -31.49 55.55
N ILE A 525 6.50 -31.78 55.01
CA ILE A 525 7.27 -32.99 55.36
C ILE A 525 8.41 -32.55 56.28
N GLU A 526 8.22 -32.69 57.59
CA GLU A 526 9.30 -33.02 58.51
C GLU A 526 9.17 -34.49 58.86
N SER A 527 10.11 -35.29 58.37
CA SER A 527 10.68 -36.45 59.04
C SER A 527 12.00 -36.79 58.38
#